data_AF-A0A2E8R7A3-F1
#
_entry.id   AF-A0A2E8R7A3-F1
#
_cell.length_a   1.000
_cell.length_b   1.000
_cell.length_c   1.000
_cell.angle_alpha   90.00
_cell.angle_beta   90.00
_cell.angle_gamma   90.00
#
_symmetry.space_group_name_H-M   'P 1'
#
loop_
_entity.id
_entity.type
_entity.pdbx_description
1 polymer ?
#
loop_
_entity_poly.entity_id
_entity_poly.type
_entity_poly.pdbx_seq_one_letter_code
_entity_poly.pdbx_strand_id
1 'polypeptide(L)'
;MSILTRAADLLYTFRFLKLLVTPFEKTEAYKLGIIDKNGKRDKDILIDTPEKKAAYTAFQKLVFNIKKIMAKAPGGGSRIASYAAALYLLKDNYNISDKEMDLILEEMDLDKLDFIKEEVEWFIVEDNQLSPGTYRIKNESMIINNFNDVVKAKDKILVKEDNKPVGDIFGLDVYKVIHKPTNQKMYVTSSELYK
;
A
#
# COMPACT_ATOMS: atom_id res chain seq x y z
N MET A 1 11.17 11.44 21.81
CA MET A 1 9.88 11.72 21.16
C MET A 1 8.96 12.43 22.15
N SER A 2 8.28 13.49 21.72
CA SER A 2 7.40 14.31 22.58
C SER A 2 6.03 13.65 22.76
N ILE A 3 5.34 13.95 23.87
CA ILE A 3 3.97 13.47 24.16
C ILE A 3 2.99 13.85 23.05
N LEU A 4 3.18 15.02 22.43
CA LEU A 4 2.39 15.52 21.30
C LEU A 4 2.54 14.65 20.04
N THR A 5 3.76 14.15 19.77
CA THR A 5 4.03 13.27 18.62
C THR A 5 3.30 11.94 18.82
N ARG A 6 3.41 11.35 20.01
CA ARG A 6 2.74 10.08 20.34
C ARG A 6 1.21 10.15 20.26
N ALA A 7 0.61 11.28 20.65
CA ALA A 7 -0.84 11.47 20.56
C ALA A 7 -1.33 11.64 19.10
N ALA A 8 -0.52 12.25 18.25
CA ALA A 8 -0.82 12.38 16.83
C ALA A 8 -0.72 11.03 16.11
N ASP A 9 0.31 10.22 16.41
CA ASP A 9 0.51 8.89 15.83
C ASP A 9 -0.69 7.97 16.15
N LEU A 10 -1.09 7.92 17.44
CA LEU A 10 -2.23 7.13 17.89
C LEU A 10 -3.55 7.56 17.20
N LEU A 11 -3.71 8.86 16.94
CA LEU A 11 -4.86 9.39 16.22
C LEU A 11 -4.87 8.91 14.76
N TYR A 12 -3.72 8.88 14.09
CA TYR A 12 -3.63 8.38 12.71
C TYR A 12 -3.90 6.88 12.62
N THR A 13 -3.36 6.09 13.55
CA THR A 13 -3.61 4.66 13.64
C THR A 13 -5.09 4.38 13.87
N PHE A 14 -5.71 5.05 14.84
CA PHE A 14 -7.14 4.89 15.10
C PHE A 14 -7.99 5.31 13.89
N ARG A 15 -7.65 6.43 13.23
CA ARG A 15 -8.35 6.87 12.01
C ARG A 15 -8.16 5.90 10.86
N PHE A 16 -6.97 5.31 10.73
CA PHE A 16 -6.65 4.30 9.72
C PHE A 16 -7.52 3.07 9.94
N LEU A 17 -7.44 2.47 11.13
CA LEU A 17 -8.19 1.29 11.54
C LEU A 17 -9.69 1.50 11.33
N LYS A 18 -10.23 2.61 11.89
CA LYS A 18 -11.64 2.97 11.73
C LYS A 18 -12.05 3.01 10.27
N LEU A 19 -11.28 3.67 9.41
CA LEU A 19 -11.62 3.81 8.00
C LEU A 19 -11.44 2.50 7.22
N LEU A 20 -10.45 1.68 7.60
CA LEU A 20 -10.19 0.37 7.03
C LEU A 20 -11.34 -0.62 7.30
N VAL A 21 -11.85 -0.68 8.54
CA VAL A 21 -12.96 -1.58 8.89
C VAL A 21 -14.32 -1.03 8.48
N THR A 22 -14.46 0.29 8.30
CA THR A 22 -15.72 0.91 7.85
C THR A 22 -16.06 0.48 6.42
N PRO A 23 -17.22 -0.18 6.15
CA PRO A 23 -17.66 -0.49 4.80
C PRO A 23 -17.71 0.75 3.91
N PHE A 24 -17.33 0.63 2.62
CA PHE A 24 -17.29 1.78 1.71
C PHE A 24 -18.60 2.55 1.69
N GLU A 25 -19.73 1.84 1.70
CA GLU A 25 -21.10 2.40 1.71
C GLU A 25 -21.38 3.35 2.90
N LYS A 26 -20.66 3.16 4.01
CA LYS A 26 -20.81 3.99 5.22
C LYS A 26 -19.86 5.19 5.24
N THR A 27 -18.93 5.28 4.30
CA THR A 27 -17.96 6.39 4.23
C THR A 27 -18.59 7.64 3.61
N GLU A 28 -18.14 8.82 4.04
CA GLU A 28 -18.58 10.09 3.42
C GLU A 28 -18.22 10.17 1.94
N ALA A 29 -17.10 9.58 1.52
CA ALA A 29 -16.72 9.54 0.11
C ALA A 29 -17.77 8.80 -0.75
N TYR A 30 -18.34 7.70 -0.25
CA TYR A 30 -19.41 6.99 -0.96
C TYR A 30 -20.72 7.79 -0.96
N LYS A 31 -21.11 8.36 0.18
CA LYS A 31 -22.33 9.19 0.29
C LYS A 31 -22.30 10.39 -0.65
N LEU A 32 -21.11 10.96 -0.88
CA LEU A 32 -20.88 12.07 -1.81
C LEU A 32 -20.66 11.62 -3.27
N GLY A 33 -20.79 10.32 -3.57
CA GLY A 33 -20.61 9.75 -4.92
C GLY A 33 -19.16 9.71 -5.41
N ILE A 34 -18.17 10.04 -4.58
CA ILE A 34 -16.76 10.11 -4.98
C ILE A 34 -16.22 8.72 -5.32
N ILE A 35 -16.68 7.70 -4.60
CA ILE A 35 -16.30 6.29 -4.79
C ILE A 35 -17.55 5.42 -4.93
N ASP A 36 -17.41 4.30 -5.65
CA ASP A 36 -18.45 3.26 -5.72
C ASP A 36 -18.41 2.31 -4.51
N LYS A 37 -19.31 1.31 -4.51
CA LYS A 37 -19.41 0.29 -3.45
C LYS A 37 -18.14 -0.54 -3.25
N ASN A 38 -17.26 -0.58 -4.25
CA ASN A 38 -15.99 -1.28 -4.23
C ASN A 38 -14.81 -0.34 -3.93
N GLY A 39 -15.06 0.93 -3.61
CA GLY A 39 -14.02 1.93 -3.36
C GLY A 39 -13.33 2.45 -4.63
N LYS A 40 -13.88 2.19 -5.82
CA LYS A 40 -13.35 2.71 -7.08
C LYS A 40 -13.75 4.17 -7.23
N ARG A 41 -12.77 5.03 -7.55
CA ARG A 41 -12.98 6.46 -7.78
C ARG A 41 -13.81 6.72 -9.04
N ASP A 42 -14.89 7.49 -8.90
CA ASP A 42 -15.66 8.01 -10.03
C ASP A 42 -15.04 9.30 -10.57
N LYS A 43 -14.37 9.23 -11.72
CA LYS A 43 -13.63 10.39 -12.26
C LYS A 43 -14.54 11.56 -12.68
N ASP A 44 -15.84 11.32 -12.88
CA ASP A 44 -16.78 12.34 -13.33
C ASP A 44 -17.21 13.26 -12.17
N ILE A 45 -17.09 12.78 -10.93
CA ILE A 45 -17.37 13.58 -9.73
C ILE A 45 -16.18 14.48 -9.40
N LEU A 46 -16.29 15.79 -9.59
CA LEU A 46 -15.26 16.74 -9.20
C LEU A 46 -15.16 16.88 -7.67
N ILE A 47 -13.93 17.05 -7.15
CA ILE A 47 -13.64 17.32 -5.73
C ILE A 47 -13.50 18.83 -5.53
N ASP A 48 -14.61 19.52 -5.74
CA ASP A 48 -14.70 20.98 -5.78
C ASP A 48 -15.15 21.59 -4.45
N THR A 49 -16.04 20.91 -3.71
CA THR A 49 -16.56 21.40 -2.43
C THR A 49 -15.66 21.06 -1.24
N PRO A 50 -15.71 21.85 -0.14
CA PRO A 50 -14.99 21.54 1.10
C PRO A 50 -15.31 20.15 1.66
N GLU A 51 -16.57 19.72 1.58
CA GLU A 51 -17.03 18.42 2.07
C GLU A 51 -16.39 17.28 1.27
N LYS A 52 -16.36 17.39 -0.07
CA LYS A 52 -15.70 16.40 -0.92
C LYS A 52 -14.20 16.36 -0.69
N LYS A 53 -13.57 17.53 -0.50
CA LYS A 53 -12.13 17.62 -0.18
C LYS A 53 -11.81 16.95 1.15
N ALA A 54 -12.66 17.12 2.17
CA ALA A 54 -12.50 16.47 3.47
C ALA A 54 -12.77 14.95 3.43
N ALA A 55 -13.73 14.52 2.60
CA ALA A 55 -14.08 13.12 2.42
C ALA A 55 -13.04 12.31 1.61
N TYR A 56 -12.22 12.98 0.79
CA TYR A 56 -11.26 12.33 -0.10
C TYR A 56 -9.88 12.99 -0.07
N THR A 57 -9.28 13.09 1.12
CA THR A 57 -7.87 13.54 1.25
C THR A 57 -6.89 12.44 0.82
N ALA A 58 -5.60 12.77 0.76
CA ALA A 58 -4.54 11.80 0.50
C ALA A 58 -4.58 10.60 1.47
N PHE A 59 -4.93 10.83 2.74
CA PHE A 59 -5.05 9.77 3.74
C PHE A 59 -6.21 8.82 3.41
N GLN A 60 -7.43 9.34 3.17
CA GLN A 60 -8.56 8.47 2.81
C GLN A 60 -8.26 7.69 1.53
N LYS A 61 -7.64 8.33 0.54
CA LYS A 61 -7.25 7.67 -0.70
C LYS A 61 -6.28 6.51 -0.47
N LEU A 62 -5.25 6.71 0.37
CA LEU A 62 -4.32 5.64 0.75
C LEU A 62 -5.08 4.47 1.40
N VAL A 63 -5.91 4.75 2.41
CA VAL A 63 -6.67 3.70 3.13
C VAL A 63 -7.62 2.96 2.20
N PHE A 64 -8.35 3.66 1.33
CA PHE A 64 -9.26 3.03 0.37
C PHE A 64 -8.53 2.15 -0.62
N ASN A 65 -7.32 2.54 -1.04
CA ASN A 65 -6.52 1.74 -1.96
C ASN A 65 -5.91 0.51 -1.27
N ILE A 66 -5.43 0.64 -0.03
CA ILE A 66 -5.03 -0.50 0.80
C ILE A 66 -6.21 -1.46 0.95
N LYS A 67 -7.37 -0.96 1.35
CA LYS A 67 -8.61 -1.74 1.48
C LYS A 67 -8.99 -2.48 0.21
N LYS A 68 -8.84 -1.86 -0.97
CA LYS A 68 -9.09 -2.52 -2.27
C LYS A 68 -8.08 -3.62 -2.59
N ILE A 69 -6.79 -3.39 -2.34
CA ILE A 69 -5.75 -4.40 -2.54
C ILE A 69 -6.08 -5.64 -1.68
N MET A 70 -6.56 -5.42 -0.46
CA MET A 70 -6.94 -6.49 0.47
C MET A 70 -8.26 -7.18 0.12
N ALA A 71 -9.30 -6.42 -0.23
CA ALA A 71 -10.62 -6.97 -0.53
C ALA A 71 -10.61 -7.92 -1.75
N LYS A 72 -9.59 -7.87 -2.59
CA LYS A 72 -9.41 -8.79 -3.72
C LYS A 72 -8.89 -10.17 -3.31
N ALA A 73 -8.64 -10.43 -2.02
CA ALA A 73 -8.09 -11.68 -1.53
C ALA A 73 -9.13 -12.61 -0.89
N PRO A 74 -9.06 -13.89 -1.28
CA PRO A 74 -8.76 -14.91 -0.27
C PRO A 74 -7.50 -15.73 -0.66
N GLY A 75 -6.56 -15.85 0.28
CA GLY A 75 -5.55 -16.92 0.39
C GLY A 75 -4.47 -17.10 -0.70
N GLY A 76 -3.37 -16.32 -0.68
CA GLY A 76 -2.18 -16.66 -1.47
C GLY A 76 -0.94 -15.77 -1.22
N GLY A 77 0.25 -16.37 -1.17
CA GLY A 77 1.54 -15.75 -0.81
C GLY A 77 1.92 -14.48 -1.59
N SER A 78 1.69 -14.46 -2.91
CA SER A 78 2.00 -13.28 -3.73
C SER A 78 1.15 -12.06 -3.40
N ARG A 79 0.02 -12.21 -2.72
CA ARG A 79 -0.88 -11.10 -2.35
C ARG A 79 -0.54 -10.51 -0.99
N ILE A 80 0.03 -11.30 -0.08
CA ILE A 80 0.59 -10.83 1.20
C ILE A 80 1.78 -9.89 0.96
N ALA A 81 2.59 -10.23 -0.05
CA ALA A 81 3.65 -9.38 -0.58
C ALA A 81 3.15 -7.98 -1.00
N SER A 82 1.98 -7.91 -1.65
CA SER A 82 1.33 -6.63 -1.99
C SER A 82 0.78 -5.89 -0.77
N TYR A 83 0.45 -6.59 0.31
CA TYR A 83 0.11 -5.95 1.58
C TYR A 83 1.34 -5.32 2.20
N ALA A 84 2.49 -5.99 2.21
CA ALA A 84 3.72 -5.43 2.74
C ALA A 84 4.12 -4.11 2.04
N ALA A 85 4.10 -4.08 0.70
CA ALA A 85 4.34 -2.85 -0.05
C ALA A 85 3.33 -1.73 0.29
N ALA A 86 2.06 -2.08 0.48
CA ALA A 86 1.01 -1.12 0.80
C ALA A 86 1.05 -0.62 2.26
N LEU A 87 1.35 -1.50 3.22
CA LEU A 87 1.58 -1.16 4.63
C LEU A 87 2.86 -0.33 4.81
N TYR A 88 3.88 -0.56 3.99
CA TYR A 88 5.08 0.28 3.99
C TYR A 88 4.78 1.71 3.54
N LEU A 89 3.85 1.94 2.60
CA LEU A 89 3.40 3.31 2.27
C LEU A 89 2.80 4.00 3.49
N LEU A 90 2.04 3.28 4.30
CA LEU A 90 1.47 3.83 5.53
C LEU A 90 2.56 4.18 6.54
N LYS A 91 3.52 3.27 6.77
CA LYS A 91 4.69 3.50 7.64
C LYS A 91 5.52 4.71 7.19
N ASP A 92 5.87 4.78 5.91
CA ASP A 92 6.72 5.83 5.31
C ASP A 92 6.06 7.21 5.28
N ASN A 93 4.73 7.28 5.07
CA ASN A 93 4.03 8.57 4.88
C ASN A 93 3.31 9.09 6.12
N TYR A 94 2.99 8.23 7.10
CA TYR A 94 2.20 8.59 8.28
C TYR A 94 2.86 8.19 9.60
N ASN A 95 4.15 7.82 9.56
CA ASN A 95 4.98 7.56 10.74
C ASN A 95 4.39 6.53 11.72
N ILE A 96 3.66 5.56 11.19
CA ILE A 96 3.05 4.46 11.96
C ILE A 96 4.16 3.61 12.57
N SER A 97 4.13 3.44 13.89
CA SER A 97 5.08 2.61 14.63
C SER A 97 4.81 1.12 14.43
N ASP A 98 5.79 0.27 14.70
CA ASP A 98 5.63 -1.19 14.56
C ASP A 98 4.50 -1.74 15.45
N LYS A 99 4.30 -1.16 16.65
CA LYS A 99 3.18 -1.51 17.53
C LYS A 99 1.81 -1.20 16.94
N GLU A 100 1.72 -0.11 16.20
CA GLU A 100 0.49 0.29 15.53
C GLU A 100 0.24 -0.57 14.29
N MET A 101 1.31 -1.01 13.62
CA MET A 101 1.22 -2.01 12.56
C MET A 101 0.69 -3.36 13.07
N ASP A 102 1.08 -3.75 14.29
CA ASP A 102 0.57 -4.97 14.92
C ASP A 102 -0.95 -4.91 15.16
N LEU A 103 -1.44 -3.76 15.66
CA LEU A 103 -2.89 -3.52 15.81
C LEU A 103 -3.62 -3.54 14.47
N ILE A 104 -2.97 -3.04 13.42
CA ILE A 104 -3.50 -3.10 12.05
C ILE A 104 -3.66 -4.55 11.59
N LEU A 105 -2.65 -5.41 11.79
CA LEU A 105 -2.76 -6.82 11.42
C LEU A 105 -3.85 -7.55 12.22
N GLU A 106 -3.95 -7.30 13.52
CA GLU A 106 -4.96 -7.91 14.38
C GLU A 106 -6.39 -7.57 13.93
N GLU A 107 -6.68 -6.30 13.67
CA GLU A 107 -7.98 -5.86 13.15
C GLU A 107 -8.28 -6.36 11.72
N MET A 108 -7.24 -6.75 10.98
CA MET A 108 -7.36 -7.33 9.65
C MET A 108 -7.53 -8.85 9.66
N ASP A 109 -7.44 -9.51 10.82
CA ASP A 109 -7.36 -10.98 10.94
C ASP A 109 -6.21 -11.56 10.09
N LEU A 110 -5.05 -10.88 10.11
CA LEU A 110 -3.82 -11.33 9.45
C LEU A 110 -2.77 -11.73 10.49
N ASP A 111 -2.11 -12.86 10.30
CA ASP A 111 -0.98 -13.24 11.14
C ASP A 111 0.31 -12.65 10.57
N LYS A 112 1.23 -12.21 11.44
CA LYS A 112 2.61 -11.88 11.02
C LYS A 112 3.27 -13.06 10.31
N LEU A 113 2.92 -14.28 10.69
CA LEU A 113 3.41 -15.51 10.07
C LEU A 113 3.01 -15.60 8.59
N ASP A 114 1.92 -14.96 8.17
CA ASP A 114 1.52 -14.90 6.76
C ASP A 114 2.57 -14.17 5.92
N PHE A 115 3.31 -13.23 6.52
CA PHE A 115 4.37 -12.46 5.87
C PHE A 115 5.71 -13.20 5.81
N ILE A 116 5.81 -14.38 6.44
CA ILE A 116 7.03 -15.19 6.38
C ILE A 116 7.24 -15.71 4.96
N LYS A 117 8.45 -15.46 4.43
CA LYS A 117 8.86 -15.75 3.05
C LYS A 117 8.60 -17.22 2.67
N GLU A 118 7.67 -17.46 1.73
CA GLU A 118 7.78 -18.55 0.78
C GLU A 118 8.55 -18.04 -0.45
N GLU A 119 9.75 -18.59 -0.66
CA GLU A 119 10.86 -18.10 -1.50
C GLU A 119 10.50 -17.62 -2.93
N VAL A 120 11.14 -16.52 -3.37
CA VAL A 120 11.70 -16.39 -4.73
C VAL A 120 12.98 -15.54 -4.68
N GLU A 121 14.12 -16.20 -4.47
CA GLU A 121 15.45 -15.58 -4.40
C GLU A 121 16.02 -15.14 -5.77
N TRP A 122 15.38 -15.52 -6.87
CA TRP A 122 15.92 -15.39 -8.23
C TRP A 122 16.16 -13.95 -8.71
N PHE A 123 15.61 -12.95 -8.01
CA PHE A 123 15.78 -11.54 -8.33
C PHE A 123 16.78 -10.83 -7.43
N ILE A 124 17.23 -11.48 -6.35
CA ILE A 124 18.07 -10.88 -5.34
C ILE A 124 19.54 -11.20 -5.67
N VAL A 125 20.36 -10.15 -5.78
CA VAL A 125 21.81 -10.22 -5.96
C VAL A 125 22.47 -10.06 -4.57
N GLU A 126 23.80 -10.19 -4.51
CA GLU A 126 24.61 -9.86 -3.34
C GLU A 126 24.17 -8.54 -2.68
N ASP A 127 24.27 -8.48 -1.35
CA ASP A 127 23.77 -7.38 -0.50
C ASP A 127 22.25 -7.15 -0.52
N ASN A 128 21.46 -8.19 -0.80
CA ASN A 128 19.99 -8.14 -0.80
C ASN A 128 19.40 -7.16 -1.83
N GLN A 129 20.13 -6.90 -2.91
CA GLN A 129 19.74 -5.94 -3.95
C GLN A 129 18.83 -6.58 -5.01
N LEU A 130 17.87 -5.83 -5.54
CA LEU A 130 17.15 -6.29 -6.73
C LEU A 130 18.04 -6.17 -7.97
N SER A 131 18.12 -7.26 -8.73
CA SER A 131 18.78 -7.31 -10.04
C SER A 131 18.23 -6.20 -10.95
N PRO A 132 19.06 -5.32 -11.52
CA PRO A 132 18.59 -4.26 -12.41
C PRO A 132 17.93 -4.84 -13.66
N GLY A 133 16.89 -4.18 -14.14
CA GLY A 133 16.17 -4.65 -15.32
C GLY A 133 14.71 -4.27 -15.37
N THR A 134 14.01 -4.86 -16.33
CA THR A 134 12.56 -4.69 -16.49
C THR A 134 11.84 -5.94 -16.02
N TYR A 135 10.90 -5.76 -15.10
CA TYR A 135 10.07 -6.83 -14.54
C TYR A 135 8.61 -6.50 -14.75
N ARG A 136 7.75 -7.46 -14.40
CA ARG A 136 6.30 -7.29 -14.32
C ARG A 136 5.84 -7.51 -12.89
N ILE A 137 4.84 -6.73 -12.48
CA ILE A 137 4.21 -6.90 -11.18
C ILE A 137 3.09 -7.94 -11.25
N LYS A 138 3.00 -8.82 -10.25
CA LYS A 138 1.97 -9.88 -10.18
C LYS A 138 0.58 -9.32 -9.92
N ASN A 139 0.47 -8.35 -9.00
CA ASN A 139 -0.80 -7.78 -8.56
C ASN A 139 -0.87 -6.27 -8.84
N GLU A 140 -2.03 -5.71 -8.55
CA GLU A 140 -2.22 -4.26 -8.52
C GLU A 140 -1.51 -3.65 -7.31
N SER A 141 -1.07 -2.40 -7.46
CA SER A 141 -0.40 -1.65 -6.41
C SER A 141 -0.69 -0.15 -6.60
N MET A 142 0.05 0.73 -5.93
CA MET A 142 -0.16 2.17 -6.02
C MET A 142 1.13 2.97 -6.08
N ILE A 143 1.01 4.19 -6.59
CA ILE A 143 2.12 5.14 -6.69
C ILE A 143 2.37 5.85 -5.36
N ILE A 144 3.64 6.05 -5.00
CA ILE A 144 4.05 6.70 -3.75
C ILE A 144 3.52 8.16 -3.67
N ASN A 145 3.81 8.99 -4.66
CA ASN A 145 3.61 10.45 -4.55
C ASN A 145 2.16 10.91 -4.41
N ASN A 146 1.20 10.14 -4.90
CA ASN A 146 -0.21 10.56 -4.97
C ASN A 146 -1.17 9.46 -4.56
N PHE A 147 -0.67 8.29 -4.15
CA PHE A 147 -1.46 7.11 -3.81
C PHE A 147 -2.46 6.73 -4.90
N ASN A 148 -2.19 6.97 -6.18
CA ASN A 148 -3.08 6.52 -7.26
C ASN A 148 -2.97 5.00 -7.44
N ASP A 149 -4.11 4.30 -7.48
CA ASP A 149 -4.26 2.87 -7.77
C ASP A 149 -4.25 2.59 -9.28
N VAL A 150 -3.28 3.18 -9.98
CA VAL A 150 -3.14 3.07 -11.45
C VAL A 150 -2.25 1.91 -11.87
N VAL A 151 -1.54 1.28 -10.93
CA VAL A 151 -0.67 0.14 -11.20
C VAL A 151 -1.52 -1.11 -11.30
N LYS A 152 -1.53 -1.74 -12.47
CA LYS A 152 -2.28 -2.95 -12.74
C LYS A 152 -1.37 -4.16 -12.72
N ALA A 153 -1.97 -5.32 -12.47
CA ALA A 153 -1.29 -6.60 -12.67
C ALA A 153 -0.69 -6.66 -14.08
N LYS A 154 0.52 -7.23 -14.17
CA LYS A 154 1.35 -7.40 -15.38
C LYS A 154 1.98 -6.10 -15.92
N ASP A 155 1.76 -4.96 -15.29
CA ASP A 155 2.44 -3.72 -15.68
C ASP A 155 3.95 -3.85 -15.54
N LYS A 156 4.67 -3.18 -16.45
CA LYS A 156 6.13 -3.21 -16.46
C LYS A 156 6.68 -2.24 -15.41
N ILE A 157 7.66 -2.70 -14.66
CA ILE A 157 8.47 -1.88 -13.76
C ILE A 157 9.93 -1.86 -14.21
N LEU A 158 10.64 -0.82 -13.83
CA LEU A 158 12.07 -0.66 -14.01
C LEU A 158 12.75 -0.65 -12.64
N VAL A 159 13.63 -1.62 -12.43
CA VAL A 159 14.58 -1.67 -11.32
C VAL A 159 15.87 -1.01 -11.80
N LYS A 160 16.33 0.02 -11.08
CA LYS A 160 17.59 0.70 -11.36
C LYS A 160 18.78 -0.10 -10.80
N GLU A 161 19.98 0.28 -11.20
CA GLU A 161 21.22 -0.20 -10.57
C GLU A 161 21.23 0.16 -9.06
N ASP A 162 21.96 -0.64 -8.27
CA ASP A 162 22.13 -0.50 -6.83
C ASP A 162 20.82 -0.41 -6.03
N ASN A 163 19.80 -1.16 -6.44
CA ASN A 163 18.49 -1.12 -5.80
C ASN A 163 18.45 -1.91 -4.49
N LYS A 164 18.84 -1.24 -3.40
CA LYS A 164 18.77 -1.76 -2.03
C LYS A 164 17.36 -1.62 -1.45
N PRO A 165 16.98 -2.46 -0.45
CA PRO A 165 15.75 -2.27 0.31
C PRO A 165 15.72 -0.88 0.93
N VAL A 166 14.56 -0.22 0.88
CA VAL A 166 14.32 1.05 1.58
C VAL A 166 13.82 0.83 3.01
N GLY A 167 13.41 -0.39 3.33
CA GLY A 167 12.98 -0.84 4.65
C GLY A 167 12.28 -2.18 4.52
N ASP A 168 11.64 -2.63 5.61
CA ASP A 168 10.93 -3.89 5.65
C ASP A 168 9.56 -3.75 6.35
N ILE A 169 8.70 -4.72 6.07
CA ILE A 169 7.45 -4.97 6.80
C ILE A 169 7.44 -6.45 7.18
N PHE A 170 7.55 -6.74 8.47
CA PHE A 170 7.55 -8.11 9.03
C PHE A 170 8.61 -9.03 8.38
N GLY A 171 9.79 -8.50 8.07
CA GLY A 171 10.88 -9.26 7.44
C GLY A 171 10.77 -9.39 5.91
N LEU A 172 9.76 -8.80 5.28
CA LEU A 172 9.71 -8.63 3.83
C LEU A 172 10.38 -7.33 3.42
N ASP A 173 11.48 -7.46 2.69
CA ASP A 173 12.21 -6.35 2.12
C ASP A 173 11.35 -5.59 1.09
N VAL A 174 11.29 -4.28 1.27
CA VAL A 174 10.55 -3.36 0.40
C VAL A 174 11.53 -2.54 -0.41
N TYR A 175 11.32 -2.52 -1.72
CA TYR A 175 12.16 -1.86 -2.71
C TYR A 175 11.42 -0.73 -3.40
N LYS A 176 12.18 0.29 -3.83
CA LYS A 176 11.66 1.45 -4.56
C LYS A 176 11.99 1.31 -6.05
N VAL A 177 10.95 1.19 -6.88
CA VAL A 177 11.08 0.95 -8.34
C VAL A 177 10.30 1.99 -9.13
N ILE A 178 10.48 2.00 -10.46
CA ILE A 178 9.73 2.90 -11.37
C ILE A 178 8.66 2.11 -12.12
N HIS A 179 7.41 2.53 -12.00
CA HIS A 179 6.32 2.04 -12.82
C HIS A 179 6.44 2.63 -14.24
N LYS A 180 6.76 1.81 -15.25
CA LYS A 180 7.05 2.30 -16.60
C LYS A 180 5.88 3.06 -17.25
N PRO A 181 4.61 2.61 -17.17
CA PRO A 181 3.49 3.31 -17.79
C PRO A 181 3.29 4.74 -17.29
N THR A 182 3.58 5.01 -16.01
CA THR A 182 3.38 6.34 -15.42
C THR A 182 4.68 7.11 -15.20
N ASN A 183 5.83 6.45 -15.35
CA ASN A 183 7.16 6.97 -14.97
C ASN A 183 7.23 7.47 -13.51
N GLN A 184 6.41 6.90 -12.62
CA GLN A 184 6.33 7.27 -11.21
C GLN A 184 6.87 6.17 -10.31
N LYS A 185 7.32 6.54 -9.11
CA LYS A 185 7.90 5.61 -8.15
C LYS A 185 6.81 4.82 -7.42
N MET A 186 7.09 3.55 -7.16
CA MET A 186 6.23 2.67 -6.37
C MET A 186 7.08 1.78 -5.45
N TYR A 187 6.43 1.24 -4.42
CA TYR A 187 7.02 0.22 -3.56
C TYR A 187 6.62 -1.17 -4.04
N VAL A 188 7.57 -2.10 -3.98
CA VAL A 188 7.37 -3.52 -4.32
C VAL A 188 8.19 -4.39 -3.38
N THR A 189 7.77 -5.62 -3.21
CA THR A 189 8.60 -6.70 -2.64
C THR A 189 9.08 -7.62 -3.76
N SER A 190 10.14 -8.39 -3.54
CA SER A 190 10.69 -9.30 -4.56
C SER A 190 9.70 -10.37 -5.01
N SER A 191 8.84 -10.85 -4.11
CA SER A 191 7.83 -11.85 -4.38
C SER A 191 6.67 -11.34 -5.25
N GLU A 192 6.53 -10.03 -5.44
CA GLU A 192 5.59 -9.41 -6.39
C GLU A 192 6.11 -9.38 -7.83
N LEU A 193 7.37 -9.74 -8.07
CA LEU A 193 8.03 -9.58 -9.36
C LEU A 193 8.08 -10.90 -10.14
N TYR A 194 8.01 -10.79 -11.46
CA TYR A 194 8.35 -11.85 -12.41
C TYR A 194 8.86 -11.25 -13.72
N LYS A 195 9.51 -12.06 -14.57
CA LYS A 195 9.95 -11.64 -15.91
C LYS A 195 8.89 -11.94 -16.97
#